data_AF-A0AAD5QT92-F1
#
_entry.id   AF-A0AAD5QT92-F1
#
_cell.length_a   1.000
_cell.length_b   1.000
_cell.length_c   1.000
_cell.angle_alpha   90.00
_cell.angle_beta   90.00
_cell.angle_gamma   90.00
#
_symmetry.space_group_name_H-M   'P 1'
#
loop_
_entity.id
_entity.type
_entity.pdbx_description
1 polymer ?
#
loop_
_entity_poly.entity_id
_entity_poly.type
_entity_poly.pdbx_seq_one_letter_code
_entity_poly.pdbx_strand_id
1 'polypeptide(L)'
;MDPEGDAMHFVPFVAPLAVTECMCGLYNDSWWLRDDLTVSPHQTPMLPINFSLMGIFGDSSSPFDECIEKVTAENLITENWAMILDVCDKVNSDPRGPKNALLSIRKRLNHRDPHVVLLALSVLDSCWSNCGPAFRKEVSSASFINELQSKAVHSTRLISEKTRMMILKWVENECKADSSLSLVTTLYKNLLADGYSFTSSEPKKV
;
A
#
# COMPACT_ATOMS: atom_id res chain seq x y z
N MET A 1 28.99 -45.12 -47.96
CA MET A 1 30.17 -45.61 -47.20
C MET A 1 30.49 -44.42 -46.31
N ASP A 2 30.03 -44.33 -45.06
CA ASP A 2 29.92 -45.30 -43.96
C ASP A 2 28.58 -45.16 -43.19
N PRO A 3 28.28 -46.07 -42.23
CA PRO A 3 26.93 -46.50 -41.86
C PRO A 3 26.51 -46.18 -40.40
N GLU A 4 25.28 -46.59 -40.04
CA GLU A 4 24.78 -47.02 -38.70
C GLU A 4 25.02 -46.09 -37.47
N GLY A 5 24.06 -45.81 -36.57
CA GLY A 5 22.73 -46.33 -36.29
C GLY A 5 22.18 -45.66 -35.02
N ASP A 6 20.89 -45.90 -34.75
CA ASP A 6 20.23 -46.15 -33.44
C ASP A 6 20.61 -45.34 -32.19
N ALA A 7 19.72 -45.04 -31.25
CA ALA A 7 18.29 -45.20 -31.08
C ALA A 7 17.93 -44.44 -29.79
N MET A 8 16.63 -44.18 -29.63
CA MET A 8 16.03 -43.60 -28.44
C MET A 8 16.48 -44.28 -27.14
N HIS A 9 16.85 -43.48 -26.14
CA HIS A 9 16.75 -43.91 -24.74
C HIS A 9 15.56 -43.22 -24.06
N PHE A 10 14.55 -44.05 -23.86
CA PHE A 10 13.44 -43.90 -22.94
C PHE A 10 13.93 -43.57 -21.53
N VAL A 11 13.36 -42.55 -20.91
CA VAL A 11 13.35 -42.39 -19.45
C VAL A 11 12.05 -42.99 -18.94
N PRO A 12 12.07 -44.03 -18.08
CA PRO A 12 10.86 -44.65 -17.60
C PRO A 12 10.22 -43.86 -16.47
N PHE A 13 8.90 -43.74 -16.61
CA PHE A 13 7.90 -43.41 -15.60
C PHE A 13 7.93 -44.47 -14.49
N VAL A 14 8.06 -44.05 -13.22
CA VAL A 14 7.73 -44.88 -12.06
C VAL A 14 6.96 -44.04 -11.04
N ALA A 15 5.74 -44.46 -10.78
CA ALA A 15 4.89 -44.13 -9.63
C ALA A 15 4.25 -45.48 -9.18
N PRO A 16 3.33 -45.51 -8.19
CA PRO A 16 3.55 -45.40 -6.75
C PRO A 16 3.00 -46.63 -5.97
N LEU A 17 3.50 -46.93 -4.77
CA LEU A 17 2.93 -47.87 -3.78
C LEU A 17 3.49 -47.47 -2.38
N ALA A 18 2.85 -47.60 -1.21
CA ALA A 18 1.52 -47.92 -0.73
C ALA A 18 1.53 -47.52 0.79
N VAL A 19 0.51 -46.85 1.35
CA VAL A 19 -0.60 -47.37 2.18
C VAL A 19 -0.23 -47.89 3.59
N THR A 20 -0.97 -47.37 4.60
CA THR A 20 -1.24 -47.83 5.99
C THR A 20 -0.07 -47.85 6.98
N GLU A 21 -0.16 -47.28 8.19
CA GLU A 21 -1.09 -47.70 9.26
C GLU A 21 -1.62 -46.57 10.17
N CYS A 22 -2.77 -46.90 10.75
CA CYS A 22 -3.57 -46.20 11.74
C CYS A 22 -3.28 -46.84 13.11
N MET A 23 -3.05 -46.05 14.17
CA MET A 23 -3.26 -46.53 15.55
C MET A 23 -4.05 -45.50 16.35
N CYS A 24 -5.31 -45.86 16.59
CA CYS A 24 -6.15 -45.37 17.68
C CYS A 24 -5.72 -46.01 19.01
N GLY A 25 -5.69 -45.21 20.08
CA GLY A 25 -5.84 -45.63 21.47
C GLY A 25 -6.42 -44.45 22.24
N LEU A 26 -7.73 -44.39 22.48
CA LEU A 26 -8.44 -44.96 23.64
C LEU A 26 -7.80 -44.58 24.99
N TYR A 27 -8.26 -43.47 25.58
CA TYR A 27 -8.97 -43.56 26.85
C TYR A 27 -9.88 -42.35 27.06
N ASN A 28 -11.11 -42.66 27.39
CA ASN A 28 -12.27 -41.79 27.51
C ASN A 28 -12.55 -41.71 29.01
N ASP A 29 -12.64 -40.51 29.61
CA ASP A 29 -13.30 -40.33 30.91
C ASP A 29 -13.89 -38.92 31.05
N SER A 30 -15.18 -38.82 30.73
CA SER A 30 -16.23 -38.41 31.67
C SER A 30 -16.09 -37.09 32.44
N TRP A 31 -16.37 -35.95 31.79
CA TRP A 31 -16.49 -34.63 32.44
C TRP A 31 -17.89 -33.98 32.38
N TRP A 32 -18.96 -34.77 32.26
CA TRP A 32 -20.34 -34.24 32.30
C TRP A 32 -21.12 -34.91 33.43
N LEU A 33 -21.03 -34.37 34.65
CA LEU A 33 -22.10 -34.32 35.66
C LEU A 33 -21.54 -33.85 37.02
N ARG A 34 -21.51 -32.53 37.23
CA ARG A 34 -21.90 -31.92 38.50
C ARG A 34 -22.13 -30.42 38.32
N ASP A 35 -23.40 -30.02 38.42
CA ASP A 35 -23.79 -28.73 38.94
C ASP A 35 -23.26 -28.59 40.38
N ASP A 36 -22.56 -27.50 40.69
CA ASP A 36 -22.89 -26.68 41.86
C ASP A 36 -22.32 -25.26 41.69
N LEU A 37 -23.01 -24.34 42.35
CA LEU A 37 -23.13 -22.93 42.08
C LEU A 37 -21.97 -22.10 42.63
N THR A 38 -21.98 -20.83 42.18
CA THR A 38 -21.35 -19.63 42.77
C THR A 38 -19.97 -19.24 42.24
N VAL A 39 -19.92 -18.26 41.32
CA VAL A 39 -19.42 -16.89 41.58
C VAL A 39 -19.55 -16.02 40.30
N SER A 40 -19.93 -14.76 40.54
CA SER A 40 -20.35 -13.62 39.70
C SER A 40 -19.78 -13.35 38.28
N PRO A 41 -20.50 -12.53 37.48
CA PRO A 41 -20.22 -12.28 36.07
C PRO A 41 -19.29 -11.07 35.88
N HIS A 42 -18.18 -11.25 35.17
CA HIS A 42 -17.56 -10.16 34.41
C HIS A 42 -17.98 -10.26 32.95
N GLN A 43 -19.13 -9.66 32.66
CA GLN A 43 -19.58 -9.35 31.32
C GLN A 43 -18.78 -8.12 30.83
N THR A 44 -17.71 -8.33 30.06
CA THR A 44 -17.18 -7.26 29.21
C THR A 44 -18.00 -7.24 27.91
N PRO A 45 -18.62 -6.10 27.53
CA PRO A 45 -19.32 -6.01 26.27
C PRO A 45 -18.33 -6.05 25.11
N MET A 46 -18.57 -6.94 24.15
CA MET A 46 -17.92 -6.91 22.84
C MET A 46 -18.35 -5.62 22.13
N LEU A 47 -17.48 -4.60 22.13
CA LEU A 47 -17.63 -3.45 21.25
C LEU A 47 -17.24 -3.87 19.82
N PRO A 48 -17.94 -3.40 18.77
CA PRO A 48 -17.48 -3.62 17.40
C PRO A 48 -16.10 -2.97 17.26
N ILE A 49 -15.15 -3.72 16.70
CA ILE A 49 -13.79 -3.27 16.48
C ILE A 49 -13.85 -2.15 15.43
N ASN A 50 -13.96 -0.90 15.89
CA ASN A 50 -13.76 0.27 15.04
C ASN A 50 -12.25 0.40 14.85
N PHE A 51 -11.76 0.12 13.65
CA PHE A 51 -10.34 0.05 13.27
C PHE A 51 -9.62 1.42 13.27
N SER A 52 -10.13 2.41 14.03
CA SER A 52 -9.62 3.78 14.03
C SER A 52 -8.83 4.16 15.29
N LEU A 53 -8.44 3.21 16.15
CA LEU A 53 -7.69 3.53 17.36
C LEU A 53 -6.56 2.54 17.65
N MET A 54 -5.44 2.70 16.94
CA MET A 54 -4.12 2.38 17.52
C MET A 54 -2.98 3.12 16.79
N GLY A 55 -3.01 4.45 16.85
CA GLY A 55 -1.85 5.29 16.55
C GLY A 55 -0.94 5.41 17.78
N ILE A 56 0.11 4.59 17.86
CA ILE A 56 1.19 4.69 18.88
C ILE A 56 2.38 5.54 18.35
N PHE A 57 2.17 6.34 17.31
CA PHE A 57 3.09 7.41 16.93
C PHE A 57 2.32 8.70 17.05
N GLY A 58 2.69 9.53 18.03
CA GLY A 58 1.99 10.78 18.32
C GLY A 58 1.74 11.59 17.05
N ASP A 59 0.57 12.20 16.97
CA ASP A 59 0.25 13.22 15.98
C ASP A 59 1.23 14.39 16.14
N SER A 60 2.44 14.23 15.63
CA SER A 60 3.42 15.30 15.56
C SER A 60 2.83 16.33 14.62
N SER A 61 2.43 17.47 15.19
CA SER A 61 2.03 18.64 14.43
C SER A 61 3.19 19.01 13.50
N SER A 62 2.89 19.04 12.21
CA SER A 62 3.86 19.40 11.17
C SER A 62 3.60 20.86 10.78
N PRO A 63 4.66 21.66 10.54
CA PRO A 63 4.51 23.04 10.04
C PRO A 63 3.89 23.08 8.63
N PHE A 64 3.64 21.94 8.01
CA PHE A 64 2.95 21.80 6.73
C PHE A 64 1.47 21.46 6.85
N ASP A 65 0.95 21.16 8.04
CA ASP A 65 -0.45 20.73 8.23
C ASP A 65 -1.42 21.78 7.65
N GLU A 66 -1.28 23.05 8.04
CA GLU A 66 -2.17 24.13 7.58
C GLU A 66 -2.13 24.34 6.06
N CYS A 67 -0.94 24.41 5.46
CA CYS A 67 -0.84 24.64 4.02
C CYS A 67 -1.34 23.42 3.22
N ILE A 68 -1.09 22.20 3.69
CA ILE A 68 -1.57 20.99 3.02
C ILE A 68 -3.09 20.85 3.16
N GLU A 69 -3.66 21.17 4.31
CA GLU A 69 -5.11 21.22 4.49
C GLU A 69 -5.76 22.23 3.56
N LYS A 70 -5.15 23.42 3.41
CA LYS A 70 -5.64 24.46 2.50
C LYS A 70 -5.67 24.01 1.04
N VAL A 71 -4.64 23.33 0.54
CA VAL A 71 -4.59 22.85 -0.86
C VAL A 71 -5.39 21.58 -1.10
N THR A 72 -5.86 20.93 -0.04
CA THR A 72 -6.70 19.72 -0.10
C THR A 72 -8.05 19.93 0.59
N ALA A 73 -8.54 21.17 0.65
CA ALA A 73 -9.79 21.50 1.32
C ALA A 73 -11.00 20.88 0.59
N GLU A 74 -11.98 20.40 1.37
CA GLU A 74 -13.19 19.70 0.86
C GLU A 74 -14.01 20.57 -0.11
N ASN A 75 -13.91 21.90 0.01
CA ASN A 75 -14.65 22.86 -0.81
C ASN A 75 -13.96 23.20 -2.15
N LEU A 76 -12.73 22.70 -2.40
CA LEU A 76 -12.07 22.90 -3.68
C LEU A 76 -12.76 22.05 -4.74
N ILE A 77 -13.13 22.63 -5.88
CA ILE A 77 -13.74 21.85 -6.98
C ILE A 77 -12.67 21.06 -7.74
N THR A 78 -11.49 21.67 -7.92
CA THR A 78 -10.34 21.10 -8.64
C THR A 78 -9.04 21.48 -7.95
N GLU A 79 -7.94 20.89 -8.42
CA GLU A 79 -6.58 21.23 -7.97
C GLU A 79 -6.28 22.73 -8.15
N ASN A 80 -5.75 23.37 -7.13
CA ASN A 80 -5.18 24.70 -7.25
C ASN A 80 -3.66 24.61 -7.41
N TRP A 81 -3.21 24.54 -8.66
CA TRP A 81 -1.80 24.34 -9.00
C TRP A 81 -0.87 25.42 -8.46
N ALA A 82 -1.33 26.67 -8.36
CA ALA A 82 -0.54 27.74 -7.76
C ALA A 82 -0.22 27.42 -6.29
N MET A 83 -1.24 27.07 -5.49
CA MET A 83 -1.00 26.73 -4.09
C MET A 83 -0.22 25.42 -3.92
N ILE A 84 -0.36 24.45 -4.83
CA ILE A 84 0.42 23.21 -4.82
C ILE A 84 1.91 23.50 -5.07
N LEU A 85 2.24 24.40 -5.99
CA LEU A 85 3.62 24.80 -6.25
C LEU A 85 4.20 25.61 -5.08
N ASP A 86 3.41 26.47 -4.44
CA ASP A 86 3.83 27.15 -3.20
C ASP A 86 4.21 26.14 -2.10
N VAL A 87 3.49 25.01 -1.99
CA VAL A 87 3.86 23.91 -1.08
C VAL A 87 5.21 23.31 -1.48
N CYS A 88 5.46 23.10 -2.77
CA CYS A 88 6.76 22.57 -3.25
C CYS A 88 7.91 23.52 -2.90
N ASP A 89 7.73 24.83 -3.08
CA ASP A 89 8.73 25.84 -2.72
C ASP A 89 8.99 25.87 -1.22
N LYS A 90 7.94 25.72 -0.40
CA LYS A 90 8.07 25.59 1.06
C LYS A 90 8.81 24.31 1.46
N VAL A 91 8.58 23.19 0.76
CA VAL A 91 9.31 21.94 1.01
C VAL A 91 10.80 22.10 0.69
N ASN A 92 11.12 22.77 -0.43
CA ASN A 92 12.50 22.96 -0.88
C ASN A 92 13.29 23.97 -0.04
N SER A 93 12.61 24.91 0.63
CA SER A 93 13.25 25.93 1.48
C SER A 93 13.56 25.46 2.90
N ASP A 94 13.02 24.33 3.35
CA ASP A 94 13.28 23.75 4.67
C ASP A 94 14.03 22.40 4.54
N PRO A 95 15.22 22.24 5.16
CA PRO A 95 15.93 20.95 5.19
C PRO A 95 15.10 19.79 5.79
N ARG A 96 14.14 20.07 6.67
CA ARG A 96 13.19 19.09 7.23
C ARG A 96 11.86 19.07 6.49
N GLY A 97 11.70 19.95 5.50
CA GLY A 97 10.52 20.08 4.66
C GLY A 97 10.05 18.77 4.07
N PRO A 98 10.94 17.94 3.47
CA PRO A 98 10.51 16.70 2.83
C PRO A 98 9.78 15.73 3.77
N LYS A 99 10.36 15.48 4.94
CA LYS A 99 9.79 14.59 5.95
C LYS A 99 8.49 15.16 6.54
N ASN A 100 8.50 16.44 6.89
CA ASN A 100 7.34 17.10 7.52
C ASN A 100 6.15 17.22 6.57
N ALA A 101 6.39 17.55 5.30
CA ALA A 101 5.34 17.59 4.29
C ALA A 101 4.77 16.19 4.02
N LEU A 102 5.62 15.16 3.92
CA LEU A 102 5.15 13.79 3.72
C LEU A 102 4.27 13.30 4.87
N LEU A 103 4.57 13.69 6.12
CA LEU A 103 3.72 13.40 7.28
C LEU A 103 2.33 14.02 7.12
N SER A 104 2.24 15.30 6.77
CA SER A 104 0.97 15.98 6.54
C SER A 104 0.21 15.43 5.33
N ILE A 105 0.89 15.11 4.22
CA ILE A 105 0.30 14.44 3.06
C ILE A 105 -0.30 13.10 3.47
N ARG A 106 0.42 12.30 4.26
CA ARG A 106 -0.07 10.99 4.76
C ARG A 106 -1.37 11.14 5.57
N LYS A 107 -1.50 12.19 6.39
CA LYS A 107 -2.76 12.48 7.11
C LYS A 107 -3.91 12.70 6.11
N ARG A 108 -3.70 13.47 5.05
CA ARG A 108 -4.73 13.74 4.02
C ARG A 108 -5.02 12.53 3.12
N LEU A 109 -4.04 11.68 2.85
CA LEU A 109 -4.26 10.40 2.13
C LEU A 109 -5.17 9.44 2.92
N ASN A 110 -5.23 9.57 4.24
CA ASN A 110 -6.10 8.79 5.13
C ASN A 110 -7.38 9.52 5.53
N HIS A 111 -7.71 10.60 4.82
CA HIS A 111 -8.97 11.29 5.02
C HIS A 111 -10.17 10.43 4.57
N ARG A 112 -11.30 10.58 5.26
CA ARG A 112 -12.55 9.86 4.95
C ARG A 112 -13.18 10.26 3.61
N ASP A 113 -12.95 11.51 3.21
CA ASP A 113 -13.47 12.06 1.96
C ASP A 113 -12.56 11.66 0.78
N PRO A 114 -13.05 10.86 -0.19
CA PRO A 114 -12.25 10.45 -1.34
C PRO A 114 -11.76 11.64 -2.20
N HIS A 115 -12.49 12.75 -2.21
CA HIS A 115 -12.08 13.95 -2.94
C HIS A 115 -10.81 14.57 -2.35
N VAL A 116 -10.75 14.68 -1.01
CA VAL A 116 -9.55 15.12 -0.29
C VAL A 116 -8.36 14.20 -0.58
N VAL A 117 -8.59 12.88 -0.63
CA VAL A 117 -7.53 11.90 -0.95
C VAL A 117 -7.00 12.10 -2.37
N LEU A 118 -7.87 12.38 -3.35
CA LEU A 118 -7.46 12.66 -4.72
C LEU A 118 -6.62 13.94 -4.84
N LEU A 119 -7.01 15.01 -4.14
CA LEU A 119 -6.22 16.23 -4.05
C LEU A 119 -4.86 15.99 -3.39
N ALA A 120 -4.83 15.18 -2.32
CA ALA A 120 -3.59 14.81 -1.63
C ALA A 120 -2.64 13.99 -2.53
N LEU A 121 -3.17 13.09 -3.38
CA LEU A 121 -2.37 12.40 -4.39
C LEU A 121 -1.77 13.36 -5.40
N SER A 122 -2.47 14.43 -5.79
CA SER A 122 -1.92 15.46 -6.69
C SER A 122 -0.82 16.28 -6.04
N VAL A 123 -0.96 16.63 -4.76
CA VAL A 123 0.10 17.28 -3.97
C VAL A 123 1.34 16.37 -3.89
N LEU A 124 1.14 15.08 -3.63
CA LEU A 124 2.21 14.09 -3.57
C LEU A 124 2.96 13.95 -4.90
N ASP A 125 2.24 13.81 -6.02
CA ASP A 125 2.83 13.75 -7.37
C ASP A 125 3.63 15.02 -7.69
N SER A 126 3.08 16.19 -7.35
CA SER A 126 3.79 17.46 -7.54
C SER A 126 5.06 17.53 -6.69
N CYS A 127 5.00 17.14 -5.41
CA CYS A 127 6.19 17.15 -4.55
C CYS A 127 7.25 16.16 -5.04
N TRP A 128 6.87 14.97 -5.53
CA TRP A 128 7.80 14.00 -6.12
C TRP A 128 8.59 14.59 -7.30
N SER A 129 7.89 15.30 -8.20
CA SER A 129 8.51 15.90 -9.37
C SER A 129 9.36 17.14 -9.04
N ASN A 130 8.96 17.95 -8.05
CA ASN A 130 9.56 19.27 -7.81
C ASN A 130 10.46 19.39 -6.57
N CYS A 131 10.44 18.44 -5.62
CA CYS A 131 11.15 18.56 -4.33
C CYS A 131 12.48 17.79 -4.25
N GLY A 132 12.99 17.33 -5.39
CA GLY A 132 14.30 16.69 -5.51
C GLY A 132 14.46 15.35 -4.78
N PRO A 133 15.70 14.80 -4.74
CA PRO A 133 15.96 13.46 -4.22
C PRO A 133 15.64 13.26 -2.74
N ALA A 134 15.76 14.31 -1.93
CA ALA A 134 15.47 14.23 -0.49
C ALA A 134 14.01 13.84 -0.22
N PHE A 135 13.05 14.43 -0.95
CA PHE A 135 11.64 14.05 -0.86
C PHE A 135 11.37 12.65 -1.40
N ARG A 136 11.94 12.30 -2.55
CA ARG A 136 11.76 10.96 -3.15
C ARG A 136 12.26 9.85 -2.23
N LYS A 137 13.34 10.10 -1.48
CA LYS A 137 13.86 9.15 -0.47
C LYS A 137 12.89 8.92 0.69
N GLU A 138 12.22 9.97 1.18
CA GLU A 138 11.19 9.84 2.22
C GLU A 138 9.98 9.03 1.72
N VAL A 139 9.55 9.28 0.47
CA VAL A 139 8.49 8.52 -0.21
C VAL A 139 8.91 7.06 -0.42
N SER A 140 10.17 6.81 -0.79
CA SER A 140 10.75 5.48 -0.95
C SER A 140 11.18 4.87 0.40
N SER A 141 10.37 5.04 1.44
CA SER A 141 10.50 4.33 2.72
C SER A 141 9.50 3.19 2.81
N ALA A 142 9.85 2.07 3.45
CA ALA A 142 8.96 0.91 3.56
C ALA A 142 7.58 1.28 4.14
N SER A 143 7.55 2.18 5.14
CA SER A 143 6.31 2.66 5.75
C SER A 143 5.37 3.35 4.75
N PHE A 144 5.92 4.20 3.88
CA PHE A 144 5.11 4.96 2.92
C PHE A 144 4.78 4.12 1.67
N ILE A 145 5.64 3.19 1.30
CA ILE A 145 5.37 2.22 0.22
C ILE A 145 4.19 1.32 0.56
N ASN A 146 4.08 0.84 1.81
CA ASN A 146 2.91 0.08 2.27
C ASN A 146 1.62 0.91 2.21
N GLU A 147 1.69 2.20 2.55
CA GLU A 147 0.57 3.13 2.44
C GLU A 147 0.15 3.28 0.96
N LEU A 148 1.11 3.52 0.06
CA LEU A 148 0.85 3.62 -1.39
C LEU A 148 0.27 2.33 -1.97
N GLN A 149 0.77 1.17 -1.55
CA GLN A 149 0.21 -0.13 -1.94
C GLN A 149 -1.25 -0.24 -1.50
N SER A 150 -1.55 0.14 -0.26
CA SER A 150 -2.93 0.15 0.24
C SER A 150 -3.83 1.08 -0.58
N LYS A 151 -3.35 2.27 -0.96
CA LYS A 151 -4.11 3.17 -1.86
C LYS A 151 -4.28 2.62 -3.27
N ALA A 152 -3.27 1.92 -3.79
CA ALA A 152 -3.32 1.30 -5.11
C ALA A 152 -4.25 0.08 -5.19
N VAL A 153 -4.51 -0.61 -4.08
CA VAL A 153 -5.23 -1.90 -4.05
C VAL A 153 -6.59 -1.82 -3.35
N HIS A 154 -6.68 -1.16 -2.20
CA HIS A 154 -7.84 -1.23 -1.30
C HIS A 154 -8.71 0.03 -1.30
N SER A 155 -8.38 1.05 -2.09
CA SER A 155 -9.18 2.28 -2.20
C SER A 155 -10.24 2.20 -3.32
N THR A 156 -11.09 3.23 -3.40
CA THR A 156 -12.06 3.36 -4.49
C THR A 156 -11.35 3.35 -5.85
N ARG A 157 -12.07 2.93 -6.88
CA ARG A 157 -11.54 2.77 -8.24
C ARG A 157 -10.72 3.98 -8.71
N LEU A 158 -11.27 5.19 -8.58
CA LEU A 158 -10.62 6.43 -9.02
C LEU A 158 -9.31 6.71 -8.27
N ILE A 159 -9.28 6.53 -6.95
CA ILE A 159 -8.07 6.70 -6.13
C ILE A 159 -7.03 5.65 -6.51
N SER A 160 -7.46 4.40 -6.65
CA SER A 160 -6.58 3.28 -6.99
C SER A 160 -5.96 3.43 -8.38
N GLU A 161 -6.74 3.85 -9.38
CA GLU A 161 -6.27 4.13 -10.74
C GLU A 161 -5.29 5.30 -10.75
N LYS A 162 -5.64 6.43 -10.12
CA LYS A 162 -4.74 7.60 -10.02
C LYS A 162 -3.42 7.23 -9.33
N THR A 163 -3.47 6.45 -8.24
CA THR A 163 -2.27 5.99 -7.52
C THR A 163 -1.39 5.13 -8.41
N ARG A 164 -1.96 4.15 -9.13
CA ARG A 164 -1.21 3.28 -10.05
C ARG A 164 -0.60 4.08 -11.20
N MET A 165 -1.36 4.97 -11.83
CA MET A 165 -0.85 5.85 -12.90
C MET A 165 0.32 6.72 -12.41
N MET A 166 0.23 7.27 -11.21
CA MET A 166 1.30 8.05 -10.58
C MET A 166 2.54 7.20 -10.33
N ILE A 167 2.40 5.98 -9.81
CA ILE A 167 3.52 5.04 -9.62
C ILE A 167 4.19 4.71 -10.96
N LEU A 168 3.42 4.40 -12.01
CA LEU A 168 3.96 4.14 -13.35
C LEU A 168 4.78 5.33 -13.85
N LYS A 169 4.22 6.54 -13.78
CA LYS A 169 4.90 7.78 -14.17
C LYS A 169 6.24 7.94 -13.43
N TRP A 170 6.27 7.70 -12.13
CA TRP A 170 7.51 7.81 -11.33
C TRP A 170 8.55 6.76 -11.70
N VAL A 171 8.11 5.53 -12.01
CA VAL A 171 9.01 4.46 -12.47
C VAL A 171 9.58 4.77 -13.84
N GLU A 172 8.78 5.33 -14.74
CA GLU A 172 9.20 5.64 -16.10
C GLU A 172 10.18 6.83 -16.19
N ASN A 173 10.11 7.74 -15.23
CA ASN A 173 10.89 8.98 -15.23
C ASN A 173 12.04 8.93 -14.22
N GLU A 174 11.75 9.06 -12.92
CA GLU A 174 12.79 9.27 -11.90
C GLU A 174 13.48 7.96 -11.47
N CYS A 175 12.75 6.85 -11.35
CA CYS A 175 13.31 5.61 -10.79
C CYS A 175 14.29 4.89 -11.72
N LYS A 176 14.31 5.21 -13.02
CA LYS A 176 15.32 4.70 -13.96
C LYS A 176 16.71 5.27 -13.70
N ALA A 177 16.77 6.51 -13.22
CA ALA A 177 18.01 7.22 -12.99
C ALA A 177 18.58 7.01 -11.57
N ASP A 178 17.74 6.61 -10.62
CA ASP A 178 18.09 6.53 -9.20
C ASP A 178 17.75 5.16 -8.59
N SER A 179 18.78 4.37 -8.29
CA SER A 179 18.64 3.04 -7.68
C SER A 179 18.17 3.07 -6.23
N SER A 180 18.28 4.22 -5.54
CA SER A 180 17.77 4.38 -4.18
C SER A 180 16.23 4.32 -4.10
N LEU A 181 15.55 4.48 -5.24
CA LEU A 181 14.09 4.44 -5.38
C LEU A 181 13.55 3.03 -5.70
N SER A 182 14.38 2.00 -5.50
CA SER A 182 14.05 0.60 -5.85
C SER A 182 12.78 0.05 -5.20
N LEU A 183 12.34 0.58 -4.05
CA LEU A 183 11.09 0.16 -3.42
C LEU A 183 9.86 0.56 -4.24
N VAL A 184 9.86 1.74 -4.87
CA VAL A 184 8.78 2.16 -5.77
C VAL A 184 8.74 1.26 -7.00
N THR A 185 9.90 0.95 -7.58
CA THR A 185 10.02 0.01 -8.70
C THR A 185 9.53 -1.39 -8.33
N THR A 186 9.81 -1.84 -7.11
CA THR A 186 9.36 -3.16 -6.60
C THR A 186 7.85 -3.17 -6.41
N LEU A 187 7.28 -2.12 -5.82
CA LEU A 187 5.83 -1.95 -5.70
C LEU A 187 5.15 -2.04 -7.06
N TYR A 188 5.66 -1.32 -8.07
CA TYR A 188 5.15 -1.38 -9.44
C TYR A 188 5.15 -2.80 -10.02
N LYS A 189 6.27 -3.51 -9.90
CA LYS A 189 6.40 -4.89 -10.40
C LYS A 189 5.45 -5.87 -9.70
N ASN A 190 5.27 -5.73 -8.39
CA ASN A 190 4.34 -6.56 -7.63
C ASN A 190 2.90 -6.30 -8.08
N LEU A 191 2.50 -5.04 -8.23
CA LEU A 191 1.17 -4.69 -8.74
C LEU A 191 0.91 -5.26 -10.15
N LEU A 192 1.92 -5.27 -11.02
CA LEU A 192 1.81 -5.93 -12.33
C LEU A 192 1.66 -7.45 -12.21
N ALA A 193 2.45 -8.09 -11.34
CA ALA A 193 2.40 -9.53 -11.12
C ALA A 193 1.04 -9.97 -10.55
N ASP A 194 0.43 -9.13 -9.72
CA ASP A 194 -0.91 -9.34 -9.15
C ASP A 194 -2.04 -9.03 -10.16
N GLY A 195 -1.72 -8.55 -11.36
CA GLY A 195 -2.68 -8.34 -12.45
C GLY A 195 -3.39 -6.98 -12.48
N TYR A 196 -2.90 -5.98 -11.73
CA TYR A 196 -3.49 -4.64 -11.74
C TYR A 196 -3.18 -3.87 -13.03
N SER A 197 -4.19 -3.20 -13.59
CA SER A 197 -4.04 -2.33 -14.77
C SER A 197 -3.51 -0.95 -14.41
N PHE A 198 -2.68 -0.40 -15.30
CA PHE A 198 -2.12 0.95 -15.27
C PHE A 198 -2.66 1.81 -16.41
N THR A 199 -3.96 1.70 -16.69
CA THR A 199 -4.67 2.52 -17.66
C THR A 199 -5.69 3.42 -16.96
N SER A 200 -5.84 4.66 -17.44
CA SER A 200 -6.97 5.49 -17.06
C SER A 200 -8.21 5.02 -17.80
N SER A 201 -9.32 4.93 -17.07
CA SER A 201 -10.59 4.47 -17.61
C SER A 201 -11.54 5.60 -18.04
N GLU A 202 -11.11 6.85 -17.93
CA GLU A 202 -11.88 7.97 -18.45
C GLU A 202 -11.95 7.90 -19.98
N PRO A 203 -13.15 8.01 -20.59
CA PRO A 203 -13.25 8.14 -22.03
C PRO A 203 -12.51 9.40 -22.45
N LYS A 204 -11.55 9.26 -23.38
CA LYS A 204 -10.95 10.42 -24.06
C LYS A 204 -12.10 11.27 -24.58
N LYS A 205 -12.25 12.51 -24.10
CA LYS A 205 -13.08 13.50 -24.80
C LYS A 205 -12.43 13.70 -26.16
N VAL A 206 -13.01 13.06 -27.18
CA VAL A 206 -12.72 13.28 -28.60
C VAL A 206 -13.26 14.64 -29.00
#